data_AF-A0A943JWJ4-F1
#
_entry.id   AF-A0A943JWJ4-F1
#
_cell.length_a   1.000
_cell.length_b   1.000
_cell.length_c   1.000
_cell.angle_alpha   90.00
_cell.angle_beta   90.00
_cell.angle_gamma   90.00
#
_symmetry.space_group_name_H-M   'P 1'
#
loop_
_entity.id
_entity.type
_entity.pdbx_description
1 polymer ?
#
loop_
_entity_poly.entity_id
_entity_poly.type
_entity_poly.pdbx_seq_one_letter_code
_entity_poly.pdbx_strand_id
1 'polypeptide(L)'
;AGENRYMDISKWKNCIVDYVDIDITNKPVYVGFDMSAKIDLTSVSFIIPITIDNIIKYILFSHSFIPNTEKLRERIIKDKQPYDLWVERGYITITNTPVVDQNIVLKYVEDFCNKKGLNIECLCFDIHNASKLMLECSDKGYTVEEVYQSHKSLNESTSGFREEVYSGNIICEYNPVLNYAMANAIVKTNNGLIKIDKDKSTSRVDPVDATLCAFKLAYYHTESNYMDDYFAIMDEFLQ
;
A
#
# COMPACT_ATOMS: atom_id res chain seq x y z
N ALA A 1 8.48 -22.83 13.38
CA ALA A 1 8.38 -21.45 12.90
C ALA A 1 9.44 -21.28 11.82
N GLY A 2 9.09 -20.80 10.62
CA GLY A 2 10.08 -20.59 9.55
C GLY A 2 10.88 -19.31 9.83
N GLU A 3 12.20 -19.42 9.88
CA GLU A 3 13.12 -18.45 10.51
C GLU A 3 13.15 -17.02 9.94
N ASN A 4 12.35 -16.65 8.92
CA ASN A 4 12.40 -15.30 8.32
C ASN A 4 11.03 -14.71 7.92
N ARG A 5 9.91 -15.14 8.52
CA ARG A 5 8.60 -14.54 8.22
C ARG A 5 8.60 -13.04 8.48
N TYR A 6 7.86 -12.28 7.67
CA TYR A 6 7.79 -10.83 7.81
C TYR A 6 7.19 -10.42 9.16
N MET A 7 6.14 -11.08 9.65
CA MET A 7 5.58 -10.79 10.96
C MET A 7 4.78 -11.97 11.53
N ASP A 8 4.41 -11.87 12.81
CA ASP A 8 3.42 -12.77 13.41
C ASP A 8 2.05 -12.51 12.78
N ILE A 9 1.54 -13.51 12.07
CA ILE A 9 0.28 -13.40 11.34
C ILE A 9 -0.93 -13.20 12.26
N SER A 10 -0.85 -13.59 13.53
CA SER A 10 -1.91 -13.33 14.50
C SER A 10 -2.05 -11.83 14.77
N LYS A 11 -0.93 -11.10 14.83
CA LYS A 11 -0.91 -9.64 14.99
C LYS A 11 -1.51 -8.93 13.79
N TRP A 12 -1.11 -9.34 12.58
CA TRP A 12 -1.73 -8.85 11.33
C TRP A 12 -3.25 -9.06 11.32
N LYS A 13 -3.72 -10.26 11.68
CA LYS A 13 -5.15 -10.57 11.70
C LYS A 13 -5.97 -9.68 12.64
N ASN A 14 -5.37 -9.20 13.74
CA ASN A 14 -6.05 -8.30 14.67
C ASN A 14 -6.27 -6.89 14.09
N CYS A 15 -5.54 -6.52 13.03
CA CYS A 15 -5.72 -5.24 12.32
C CYS A 15 -6.83 -5.30 11.25
N ILE A 16 -7.37 -6.49 10.95
CA ILE A 16 -8.34 -6.67 9.87
C ILE A 16 -9.75 -6.41 10.38
N VAL A 17 -10.49 -5.58 9.65
CA VAL A 17 -11.92 -5.31 9.86
C VAL A 17 -12.74 -5.66 8.62
N ASP A 18 -14.01 -6.01 8.81
CA ASP A 18 -14.90 -6.31 7.68
C ASP A 18 -15.18 -5.08 6.81
N TYR A 19 -15.32 -3.92 7.45
CA TYR A 19 -15.42 -2.61 6.81
C TYR A 19 -14.82 -1.54 7.71
N VAL A 20 -14.27 -0.48 7.10
CA VAL A 20 -13.77 0.68 7.84
C VAL A 20 -14.91 1.61 8.21
N ASP A 21 -15.24 1.67 9.51
CA ASP A 21 -16.29 2.53 10.07
C ASP A 21 -15.73 3.84 10.63
N ILE A 22 -14.92 4.52 9.82
CA ILE A 22 -14.27 5.79 10.17
C ILE A 22 -14.46 6.75 8.99
N ASP A 23 -14.88 7.98 9.25
CA ASP A 23 -14.98 9.00 8.22
C ASP A 23 -13.58 9.42 7.76
N ILE A 24 -13.31 9.15 6.50
CA ILE A 24 -12.05 9.44 5.81
C ILE A 24 -12.22 10.53 4.74
N THR A 25 -13.39 11.18 4.69
CA THR A 25 -13.62 12.26 3.74
C THR A 25 -12.66 13.42 3.99
N ASN A 26 -12.10 13.98 2.93
CA ASN A 26 -11.07 15.02 2.90
C ASN A 26 -9.76 14.65 3.61
N LYS A 27 -9.54 13.39 3.97
CA LYS A 27 -8.28 12.96 4.56
C LYS A 27 -7.20 12.75 3.49
N PRO A 28 -5.92 13.01 3.83
CA PRO A 28 -4.81 12.76 2.93
C PRO A 28 -4.65 11.26 2.70
N VAL A 29 -4.36 10.86 1.46
CA VAL A 29 -4.04 9.48 1.10
C VAL A 29 -2.71 9.40 0.38
N TYR A 30 -1.88 8.47 0.84
CA TYR A 30 -0.65 8.06 0.18
C TYR A 30 -0.93 6.77 -0.58
N VAL A 31 -0.67 6.77 -1.88
CA VAL A 31 -0.96 5.62 -2.74
C VAL A 31 0.34 5.00 -3.20
N GLY A 32 0.60 3.77 -2.79
CA GLY A 32 1.79 3.02 -3.18
C GLY A 32 1.47 2.07 -4.32
N PHE A 33 2.39 1.99 -5.28
CA PHE A 33 2.26 1.16 -6.46
C PHE A 33 3.40 0.13 -6.54
N ASP A 34 3.05 -1.13 -6.77
CA ASP A 34 3.98 -2.15 -7.28
C ASP A 34 3.59 -2.52 -8.71
N MET A 35 4.37 -2.05 -9.67
CA MET A 35 4.12 -2.21 -11.10
C MET A 35 4.84 -3.45 -11.64
N SER A 36 4.07 -4.39 -12.17
CA SER A 36 4.66 -5.54 -12.84
C SER A 36 5.32 -5.14 -14.16
N ALA A 37 6.45 -5.77 -14.48
CA ALA A 37 7.18 -5.51 -15.72
C ALA A 37 6.49 -6.07 -16.97
N LYS A 38 5.74 -7.19 -16.84
CA LYS A 38 5.17 -7.94 -17.98
C LYS A 38 3.89 -8.71 -17.64
N ILE A 39 3.94 -9.69 -16.73
CA ILE A 39 2.92 -10.75 -16.58
C ILE A 39 2.60 -11.12 -15.12
N ASP A 40 3.10 -10.32 -14.18
CA ASP A 40 2.88 -10.51 -12.75
C ASP A 40 1.70 -9.64 -12.28
N LEU A 41 1.34 -9.80 -11.01
CA LEU A 41 0.30 -9.01 -10.38
C LEU A 41 0.82 -7.56 -10.27
N THR A 42 0.02 -6.58 -10.65
CA THR A 42 0.27 -5.19 -10.27
C THR A 42 -0.61 -4.89 -9.06
N SER A 43 -0.10 -4.20 -8.05
CA SER A 43 -0.90 -3.88 -6.86
C SER A 43 -0.80 -2.41 -6.49
N VAL A 44 -1.88 -1.89 -5.92
CA VAL A 44 -1.94 -0.57 -5.32
C VAL A 44 -2.43 -0.69 -3.88
N SER A 45 -1.88 0.14 -3.00
CA SER A 45 -2.33 0.25 -1.61
C SER A 45 -2.51 1.71 -1.24
N PHE A 46 -3.56 1.99 -0.48
CA PHE A 46 -3.94 3.30 0.00
C PHE A 46 -3.70 3.34 1.50
N ILE A 47 -2.82 4.22 1.96
CA ILE A 47 -2.58 4.47 3.38
C ILE A 47 -3.11 5.87 3.72
N ILE A 48 -4.04 5.92 4.66
CA ILE A 48 -4.67 7.15 5.13
C ILE A 48 -4.27 7.31 6.60
N PRO A 49 -3.30 8.18 6.91
CA PRO A 49 -2.97 8.51 8.29
C PRO A 49 -4.09 9.34 8.90
N ILE A 50 -4.53 8.97 10.11
CA ILE A 50 -5.56 9.67 10.87
C ILE A 50 -5.23 9.69 12.36
N THR A 51 -5.50 10.80 13.03
CA THR A 51 -5.37 10.88 14.50
C THR A 51 -6.65 10.40 15.17
N ILE A 52 -6.56 9.35 15.99
CA ILE A 52 -7.65 8.86 16.87
C ILE A 52 -7.08 8.79 18.29
N ASP A 53 -7.73 9.47 19.23
CA ASP A 53 -7.32 9.48 20.65
C ASP A 53 -5.84 9.86 20.85
N ASN A 54 -5.36 10.87 20.11
CA ASN A 54 -3.96 11.33 20.08
C ASN A 54 -2.94 10.29 19.59
N ILE A 55 -3.40 9.23 18.92
CA ILE A 55 -2.54 8.21 18.31
C ILE A 55 -2.78 8.25 16.80
N ILE A 56 -1.70 8.32 16.03
CA ILE A 56 -1.80 8.18 14.57
C ILE A 56 -2.12 6.72 14.26
N LYS A 57 -3.22 6.52 13.55
CA LYS A 57 -3.61 5.24 12.97
C LYS A 57 -3.52 5.31 11.46
N TYR A 58 -3.36 4.16 10.84
CA TYR A 58 -3.22 4.04 9.40
C TYR A 58 -4.32 3.15 8.86
N ILE A 59 -5.28 3.77 8.17
CA ILE A 59 -6.29 3.01 7.44
C ILE A 59 -5.66 2.51 6.13
N LEU A 60 -5.83 1.22 5.87
CA LEU A 60 -5.25 0.52 4.73
C LEU A 60 -6.33 -0.12 3.86
N PHE A 61 -6.33 0.27 2.59
CA PHE A 61 -7.03 -0.44 1.52
C PHE A 61 -6.01 -0.95 0.51
N SER A 62 -6.32 -2.04 -0.19
CA SER A 62 -5.46 -2.56 -1.25
C SER A 62 -6.31 -3.12 -2.39
N HIS A 63 -5.76 -3.11 -3.59
CA HIS A 63 -6.35 -3.69 -4.78
C HIS A 63 -5.27 -4.19 -5.73
N SER A 64 -5.57 -5.27 -6.45
CA SER A 64 -4.61 -5.85 -7.39
C SER A 64 -5.18 -5.96 -8.81
N PHE A 65 -4.28 -6.10 -9.77
CA PHE A 65 -4.58 -6.18 -11.19
C PHE A 65 -3.81 -7.32 -11.83
N ILE A 66 -4.46 -7.97 -12.78
CA ILE A 66 -3.87 -9.04 -13.58
C ILE A 66 -4.17 -8.78 -15.07
N PRO A 67 -3.24 -9.05 -15.99
CA PRO A 67 -3.40 -8.62 -17.37
C PRO A 67 -4.59 -9.26 -18.07
N ASN A 68 -4.79 -10.58 -17.94
CA ASN A 68 -5.82 -11.33 -18.65
C ASN A 68 -6.11 -12.67 -17.97
N THR A 69 -7.18 -13.33 -18.45
CA THR A 69 -7.67 -14.62 -17.95
C THR A 69 -6.66 -15.76 -18.09
N GLU A 70 -5.80 -15.73 -19.10
CA GLU A 70 -4.74 -16.74 -19.24
C GLU A 70 -3.76 -16.65 -18.07
N LYS A 71 -3.28 -15.44 -17.77
CA LYS A 71 -2.41 -15.21 -16.61
C LYS A 71 -3.10 -15.49 -15.28
N LEU A 72 -4.39 -15.21 -15.17
CA LEU A 72 -5.19 -15.62 -14.01
C LEU A 72 -5.13 -17.14 -13.78
N ARG A 73 -5.36 -17.93 -14.83
CA ARG A 73 -5.33 -19.40 -14.73
C ARG A 73 -3.94 -19.92 -14.38
N GLU A 74 -2.89 -19.35 -14.96
CA GLU A 74 -1.50 -19.68 -14.59
C GLU A 74 -1.27 -19.46 -13.08
N ARG A 75 -1.81 -18.38 -12.50
CA ARG A 75 -1.68 -18.09 -11.06
C ARG A 75 -2.46 -19.04 -10.19
N ILE A 76 -3.70 -19.38 -10.56
CA ILE A 76 -4.50 -20.38 -9.84
C ILE A 76 -3.72 -21.70 -9.72
N ILE A 77 -3.10 -22.15 -10.82
CA ILE A 77 -2.32 -23.40 -10.84
C ILE A 77 -1.06 -23.29 -9.99
N LYS A 78 -0.32 -22.18 -10.13
CA LYS A 78 0.98 -22.00 -9.48
C LYS A 78 0.86 -21.78 -7.98
N ASP A 79 -0.01 -20.86 -7.58
CA ASP A 79 -0.13 -20.41 -6.19
C ASP A 79 -1.16 -21.25 -5.41
N LYS A 80 -1.98 -22.04 -6.11
CA LYS A 80 -3.06 -22.87 -5.54
C LYS A 80 -4.02 -22.05 -4.67
N GLN A 81 -4.30 -20.82 -5.10
CA GLN A 81 -5.23 -19.89 -4.47
C GLN A 81 -6.43 -19.59 -5.39
N PRO A 82 -7.59 -19.21 -4.82
CA PRO A 82 -8.81 -18.97 -5.58
C PRO A 82 -8.83 -17.56 -6.20
N TYR A 83 -7.89 -17.29 -7.11
CA TYR A 83 -7.79 -15.98 -7.78
C TYR A 83 -9.03 -15.64 -8.60
N ASP A 84 -9.71 -16.64 -9.15
CA ASP A 84 -11.01 -16.50 -9.83
C ASP A 84 -12.08 -15.93 -8.89
N LEU A 85 -12.18 -16.47 -7.67
CA LEU A 85 -13.09 -15.93 -6.64
C LEU A 85 -12.69 -14.51 -6.21
N TRP A 86 -11.39 -14.22 -6.16
CA TRP A 86 -10.91 -12.87 -5.83
C TRP A 86 -11.24 -11.86 -6.94
N VAL A 87 -11.24 -12.27 -8.20
CA VAL A 87 -11.75 -11.46 -9.31
C VAL A 87 -13.26 -11.27 -9.19
N GLU A 88 -14.03 -12.34 -8.98
CA GLU A 88 -15.49 -12.28 -8.85
C GLU A 88 -15.93 -11.33 -7.73
N ARG A 89 -15.19 -11.32 -6.61
CA ARG A 89 -15.45 -10.45 -5.45
C ARG A 89 -14.85 -9.04 -5.58
N GLY A 90 -14.18 -8.74 -6.68
CA GLY A 90 -13.64 -7.41 -6.95
C GLY A 90 -12.37 -7.04 -6.17
N TYR A 91 -11.59 -8.01 -5.67
CA TYR A 91 -10.26 -7.75 -5.09
C TYR A 91 -9.14 -7.73 -6.14
N ILE A 92 -9.42 -8.30 -7.32
CA ILE A 92 -8.52 -8.32 -8.47
C ILE A 92 -9.28 -7.85 -9.71
N THR A 93 -8.73 -6.86 -10.42
CA THR A 93 -9.25 -6.43 -11.72
C THR A 93 -8.46 -7.08 -12.87
N ILE A 94 -9.17 -7.65 -13.85
CA ILE A 94 -8.56 -8.10 -15.10
C ILE A 94 -8.54 -6.92 -16.09
N THR A 95 -7.37 -6.52 -16.58
CA THR A 95 -7.25 -5.38 -17.51
C THR A 95 -7.56 -5.74 -18.97
N ASN A 96 -7.63 -7.03 -19.30
CA ASN A 96 -7.89 -7.57 -20.63
C ASN A 96 -6.88 -7.15 -21.70
N THR A 97 -5.61 -7.11 -21.31
CA THR A 97 -4.48 -6.68 -22.14
C THR A 97 -3.32 -7.68 -22.05
N PRO A 98 -2.33 -7.66 -22.97
CA PRO A 98 -1.17 -8.56 -22.89
C PRO A 98 -0.31 -8.35 -21.64
N VAL A 99 -0.24 -7.10 -21.15
CA VAL A 99 0.42 -6.66 -19.91
C VAL A 99 -0.56 -5.77 -19.14
N VAL A 100 -0.41 -5.63 -17.82
CA VAL A 100 -1.33 -4.78 -17.02
C VAL A 100 -1.35 -3.36 -17.60
N ASP A 101 -2.54 -2.85 -17.90
CA ASP A 101 -2.71 -1.49 -18.39
C ASP A 101 -2.57 -0.48 -17.26
N GLN A 102 -1.47 0.27 -17.28
CA GLN A 102 -1.14 1.29 -16.28
C GLN A 102 -2.18 2.42 -16.21
N ASN A 103 -2.86 2.73 -17.31
CA ASN A 103 -3.90 3.76 -17.34
C ASN A 103 -5.17 3.28 -16.62
N ILE A 104 -5.50 1.99 -16.72
CA ILE A 104 -6.59 1.37 -15.95
C ILE A 104 -6.26 1.40 -14.46
N VAL A 105 -5.00 1.16 -14.08
CA VAL A 105 -4.55 1.21 -12.69
C VAL A 105 -4.66 2.64 -12.12
N LEU A 106 -4.16 3.64 -12.84
CA LEU A 106 -4.28 5.04 -12.41
C LEU A 106 -5.74 5.47 -12.32
N LYS A 107 -6.55 5.14 -13.33
CA LYS A 107 -7.97 5.45 -13.31
C LYS A 107 -8.67 4.82 -12.10
N TYR A 108 -8.34 3.59 -11.75
CA TYR A 108 -8.88 2.95 -10.55
C TYR A 108 -8.51 3.72 -9.28
N VAL A 109 -7.25 4.17 -9.16
CA VAL A 109 -6.80 4.99 -8.03
C VAL A 109 -7.58 6.31 -7.95
N GLU A 110 -7.73 7.01 -9.07
CA GLU A 110 -8.51 8.25 -9.14
C GLU A 110 -9.98 8.03 -8.76
N ASP A 111 -10.61 7.00 -9.33
CA ASP A 111 -12.00 6.66 -9.06
C ASP A 111 -12.20 6.23 -7.59
N PHE A 112 -11.26 5.49 -7.01
CA PHE A 112 -11.28 5.09 -5.61
C PHE A 112 -11.21 6.31 -4.67
N CYS A 113 -10.23 7.19 -4.90
CA CYS A 113 -10.05 8.41 -4.10
C CYS A 113 -11.26 9.33 -4.23
N ASN A 114 -11.75 9.57 -5.46
CA ASN A 114 -12.94 10.39 -5.71
C ASN A 114 -14.18 9.83 -5.02
N LYS A 115 -14.42 8.51 -5.10
CA LYS A 115 -15.56 7.85 -4.46
C LYS A 115 -15.52 7.96 -2.93
N LYS A 116 -14.33 7.93 -2.33
CA LYS A 116 -14.11 7.99 -0.89
C LYS A 116 -13.88 9.43 -0.38
N GLY A 117 -13.85 10.42 -1.28
CA GLY A 117 -13.58 11.81 -0.94
C GLY A 117 -12.17 12.06 -0.43
N LEU A 118 -11.18 11.29 -0.87
CA LEU A 118 -9.80 11.38 -0.39
C LEU A 118 -8.97 12.40 -1.18
N ASN A 119 -8.07 13.08 -0.49
CA ASN A 119 -7.10 13.99 -1.09
C ASN A 119 -5.79 13.24 -1.36
N ILE A 120 -5.44 13.04 -2.63
CA ILE A 120 -4.18 12.37 -2.99
C ILE A 120 -3.02 13.29 -2.60
N GLU A 121 -2.33 12.92 -1.53
CA GLU A 121 -1.18 13.66 -1.00
C GLU A 121 0.09 13.30 -1.79
N CYS A 122 0.27 12.01 -2.06
CA CYS A 122 1.42 11.51 -2.82
C CYS A 122 1.14 10.16 -3.48
N LEU A 123 1.66 9.99 -4.70
CA LEU A 123 1.74 8.73 -5.42
C LEU A 123 3.17 8.18 -5.34
N CYS A 124 3.36 7.03 -4.68
CA CYS A 124 4.66 6.44 -4.38
C CYS A 124 4.93 5.24 -5.30
N PHE A 125 6.03 5.26 -6.06
CA PHE A 125 6.34 4.23 -7.05
C PHE A 125 7.71 3.57 -6.83
N ASP A 126 7.79 2.26 -7.08
CA ASP A 126 9.06 1.65 -7.49
C ASP A 126 9.38 2.03 -8.95
N ILE A 127 10.59 2.56 -9.17
CA ILE A 127 11.05 3.15 -10.43
C ILE A 127 11.06 2.13 -11.57
N HIS A 128 11.37 0.86 -11.29
CA HIS A 128 11.79 -0.12 -12.29
C HIS A 128 10.80 -0.33 -13.45
N ASN A 129 9.49 -0.16 -13.23
CA ASN A 129 8.46 -0.37 -14.24
C ASN A 129 7.43 0.77 -14.34
N ALA A 130 7.66 1.90 -13.66
CA ALA A 130 6.65 2.94 -13.49
C ALA A 130 7.01 4.29 -14.13
N SER A 131 8.21 4.45 -14.70
CA SER A 131 8.72 5.78 -15.12
C SER A 131 7.78 6.56 -16.05
N LYS A 132 7.12 5.87 -17.00
CA LYS A 132 6.14 6.52 -17.89
C LYS A 132 4.92 7.01 -17.13
N LEU A 133 4.35 6.18 -16.27
CA LEU A 133 3.19 6.49 -15.46
C LEU A 133 3.49 7.61 -14.46
N MET A 134 4.67 7.59 -13.85
CA MET A 134 5.14 8.66 -12.97
C MET A 134 5.17 10.02 -13.66
N LEU A 135 5.72 10.07 -14.88
CA LEU A 135 5.72 11.30 -15.68
C LEU A 135 4.30 11.77 -15.98
N GLU A 136 3.41 10.87 -16.39
CA GLU A 136 1.99 11.20 -16.65
C GLU A 136 1.29 11.72 -15.40
N CYS A 137 1.54 11.12 -14.22
CA CYS A 137 1.01 11.61 -12.95
C CYS A 137 1.51 13.01 -12.62
N SER A 138 2.82 13.27 -12.79
CA SER A 138 3.41 14.60 -12.57
C SER A 138 2.84 15.64 -13.54
N ASP A 139 2.66 15.29 -14.82
CA ASP A 139 2.06 16.16 -15.84
C ASP A 139 0.59 16.50 -15.51
N LYS A 140 -0.13 15.58 -14.83
CA LYS A 140 -1.48 15.82 -14.29
C LYS A 140 -1.48 16.65 -12.99
N GLY A 141 -0.31 17.00 -12.46
CA GLY A 141 -0.15 17.83 -11.26
C GLY A 141 -0.13 17.05 -9.94
N TYR A 142 -0.03 15.72 -9.96
CA TYR A 142 0.14 14.95 -8.73
C TYR A 142 1.56 15.08 -8.18
N THR A 143 1.67 15.08 -6.85
CA THR A 143 2.95 14.80 -6.18
C THR A 143 3.30 13.33 -6.37
N VAL A 144 4.47 13.07 -6.92
CA VAL A 144 4.96 11.73 -7.24
C VAL A 144 6.33 11.52 -6.62
N GLU A 145 6.50 10.41 -5.91
CA GLU A 145 7.74 10.10 -5.21
C GLU A 145 8.30 8.71 -5.56
N GLU A 146 9.62 8.66 -5.66
CA GLU A 146 10.37 7.45 -5.96
C GLU A 146 10.75 6.68 -4.70
N VAL A 147 10.36 5.41 -4.65
CA VAL A 147 10.72 4.50 -3.55
C VAL A 147 11.71 3.44 -4.06
N TYR A 148 12.99 3.71 -3.80
CA TYR A 148 14.08 2.80 -4.16
C TYR A 148 13.97 1.45 -3.44
N GLN A 149 14.17 0.34 -4.16
CA GLN A 149 14.06 -1.03 -3.63
C GLN A 149 15.30 -1.54 -2.86
N SER A 150 16.11 -0.63 -2.33
CA SER A 150 17.30 -0.97 -1.55
C SER A 150 16.96 -1.21 -0.08
N HIS A 151 17.78 -2.01 0.63
CA HIS A 151 17.61 -2.19 2.09
C HIS A 151 17.64 -0.85 2.82
N LYS A 152 18.52 0.08 2.43
CA LYS A 152 18.60 1.42 3.03
C LYS A 152 17.30 2.21 2.88
N SER A 153 16.65 2.13 1.71
CA SER A 153 15.43 2.87 1.44
C SER A 153 14.20 2.23 2.10
N LEU A 154 14.09 0.90 2.08
CA LEU A 154 12.89 0.19 2.54
C LEU A 154 12.92 -0.22 4.01
N ASN A 155 14.07 -0.18 4.69
CA ASN A 155 14.17 -0.68 6.06
C ASN A 155 13.15 -0.08 6.99
N GLU A 156 13.08 1.25 7.01
CA GLU A 156 12.22 1.97 7.94
C GLU A 156 10.74 1.71 7.67
N SER A 157 10.30 1.73 6.41
CA SER A 157 8.90 1.41 6.11
C SER A 157 8.60 -0.05 6.43
N THR A 158 9.55 -0.96 6.20
CA THR A 158 9.40 -2.39 6.49
C THR A 158 9.32 -2.66 8.00
N SER A 159 10.22 -2.09 8.82
CA SER A 159 10.22 -2.27 10.27
C SER A 159 9.10 -1.48 10.94
N GLY A 160 8.92 -0.22 10.55
CA GLY A 160 7.88 0.66 11.10
C GLY A 160 6.48 0.12 10.84
N PHE A 161 6.17 -0.36 9.63
CA PHE A 161 4.85 -0.95 9.37
C PHE A 161 4.59 -2.17 10.26
N ARG A 162 5.60 -3.01 10.50
CA ARG A 162 5.48 -4.14 11.42
C ARG A 162 5.22 -3.68 12.86
N GLU A 163 5.91 -2.65 13.30
CA GLU A 163 5.72 -2.06 14.63
C GLU A 163 4.29 -1.52 14.79
N GLU A 164 3.77 -0.80 13.81
CA GLU A 164 2.40 -0.29 13.81
C GLU A 164 1.35 -1.41 13.80
N VAL A 165 1.60 -2.51 13.08
CA VAL A 165 0.74 -3.72 13.16
C VAL A 165 0.77 -4.31 14.57
N TYR A 166 1.94 -4.39 15.20
CA TYR A 166 2.07 -4.97 16.54
C TYR A 166 1.45 -4.10 17.63
N SER A 167 1.47 -2.78 17.42
CA SER A 167 0.83 -1.77 18.27
C SER A 167 -0.69 -1.67 18.06
N GLY A 168 -1.23 -2.27 17.00
CA GLY A 168 -2.67 -2.21 16.68
C GLY A 168 -3.11 -0.87 16.08
N ASN A 169 -2.19 -0.18 15.42
CA ASN A 169 -2.42 1.13 14.80
C ASN A 169 -2.81 1.02 13.32
N ILE A 170 -2.65 -0.16 12.71
CA ILE A 170 -3.17 -0.43 11.36
C ILE A 170 -4.64 -0.86 11.44
N ILE A 171 -5.47 -0.26 10.60
CA ILE A 171 -6.87 -0.65 10.37
C ILE A 171 -7.00 -1.04 8.89
N CYS A 172 -7.03 -2.33 8.60
CA CYS A 172 -7.06 -2.85 7.24
C CYS A 172 -8.45 -3.41 6.91
N GLU A 173 -9.10 -2.90 5.87
CA GLU A 173 -10.30 -3.56 5.35
C GLU A 173 -9.91 -4.94 4.79
N TYR A 174 -10.77 -5.95 5.00
CA TYR A 174 -10.48 -7.31 4.56
C TYR A 174 -10.18 -7.38 3.05
N ASN A 175 -8.96 -7.77 2.72
CA ASN A 175 -8.54 -8.09 1.35
C ASN A 175 -7.80 -9.44 1.34
N PRO A 176 -8.34 -10.50 0.71
CA PRO A 176 -7.74 -11.83 0.75
C PRO A 176 -6.42 -11.91 -0.01
N VAL A 177 -6.20 -11.06 -1.02
CA VAL A 177 -4.96 -11.01 -1.81
C VAL A 177 -3.83 -10.45 -0.95
N LEU A 178 -4.07 -9.31 -0.29
CA LEU A 178 -3.11 -8.71 0.65
C LEU A 178 -2.87 -9.62 1.86
N ASN A 179 -3.93 -10.21 2.42
CA ASN A 179 -3.82 -11.13 3.55
C ASN A 179 -2.98 -12.36 3.22
N TYR A 180 -3.17 -12.92 2.03
CA TYR A 180 -2.35 -14.02 1.54
C TYR A 180 -0.89 -13.60 1.37
N ALA A 181 -0.65 -12.42 0.80
CA ALA A 181 0.69 -11.88 0.61
C ALA A 181 1.42 -11.63 1.95
N MET A 182 0.75 -10.99 2.93
CA MET A 182 1.29 -10.76 4.29
C MET A 182 1.63 -12.05 5.02
N ALA A 183 0.81 -13.09 4.88
CA ALA A 183 1.05 -14.40 5.51
C ALA A 183 2.28 -15.14 4.95
N ASN A 184 2.67 -14.84 3.72
CA ASN A 184 3.76 -15.51 3.00
C ASN A 184 5.01 -14.64 2.82
N ALA A 185 4.94 -13.36 3.19
CA ALA A 185 6.06 -12.44 3.08
C ALA A 185 7.22 -12.88 3.99
N ILE A 186 8.42 -12.81 3.45
CA ILE A 186 9.68 -13.14 4.12
C ILE A 186 10.58 -11.91 4.06
N VAL A 187 11.41 -11.69 5.08
CA VAL A 187 12.41 -10.62 5.06
C VAL A 187 13.80 -11.11 4.69
N LYS A 188 14.55 -10.25 4.00
CA LYS A 188 15.98 -10.35 3.79
C LYS A 188 16.68 -9.28 4.62
N THR A 189 17.75 -9.68 5.29
CA THR A 189 18.56 -8.78 6.13
C THR A 189 19.90 -8.52 5.47
N ASN A 190 20.34 -7.26 5.48
CA ASN A 190 21.68 -6.83 5.08
C ASN A 190 22.15 -5.71 6.01
N ASN A 191 23.28 -5.90 6.70
CA ASN A 191 23.84 -4.94 7.66
C ASN A 191 22.83 -4.47 8.71
N GLY A 192 22.02 -5.39 9.24
CA GLY A 192 20.95 -5.10 10.22
C GLY A 192 19.69 -4.47 9.63
N LEU A 193 19.70 -4.06 8.36
CA LEU A 193 18.55 -3.49 7.67
C LEU A 193 17.73 -4.60 7.01
N ILE A 194 16.40 -4.51 7.06
CA ILE A 194 15.47 -5.49 6.49
C ILE A 194 14.74 -4.93 5.26
N LYS A 195 14.33 -5.82 4.37
CA LYS A 195 13.29 -5.56 3.35
C LYS A 195 12.57 -6.87 3.01
N ILE A 196 11.47 -6.79 2.27
CA ILE A 196 10.81 -8.00 1.76
C ILE A 196 11.72 -8.72 0.74
N ASP A 197 11.87 -10.03 0.92
CA ASP A 197 12.60 -10.91 0.01
C ASP A 197 11.66 -11.44 -1.08
N LYS A 198 11.56 -10.70 -2.20
CA LYS A 198 10.71 -11.09 -3.32
C LYS A 198 11.11 -12.45 -3.93
N ASP A 199 12.38 -12.83 -3.85
CA ASP A 199 12.91 -14.05 -4.47
C ASP A 199 12.64 -15.31 -3.64
N LYS A 200 12.69 -15.18 -2.31
CA LYS A 200 12.45 -16.31 -1.37
C LYS A 200 11.01 -16.43 -0.90
N SER A 201 10.19 -15.39 -1.06
CA SER A 201 8.79 -15.45 -0.70
C SER A 201 8.11 -16.56 -1.51
N THR A 202 7.43 -17.47 -0.81
CA THR A 202 6.74 -18.61 -1.42
C THR A 202 5.56 -18.19 -2.29
N SER A 203 5.12 -16.95 -2.11
CA SER A 203 3.98 -16.33 -2.79
C SER A 203 4.33 -14.95 -3.32
N ARG A 204 3.47 -14.43 -4.18
CA ARG A 204 3.51 -13.05 -4.64
C ARG A 204 3.28 -12.09 -3.47
N VAL A 205 4.17 -11.10 -3.37
CA VAL A 205 4.22 -10.10 -2.28
C VAL A 205 3.97 -8.70 -2.81
N ASP A 206 3.51 -8.58 -4.05
CA ASP A 206 3.26 -7.31 -4.73
C ASP A 206 2.32 -6.38 -3.93
N PRO A 207 1.23 -6.88 -3.28
CA PRO A 207 0.42 -6.05 -2.37
C PRO A 207 1.18 -5.56 -1.14
N VAL A 208 2.15 -6.33 -0.63
CA VAL A 208 2.99 -5.93 0.51
C VAL A 208 3.94 -4.82 0.09
N ASP A 209 4.58 -4.95 -1.07
CA ASP A 209 5.49 -3.93 -1.58
C ASP A 209 4.76 -2.61 -1.88
N ALA A 210 3.57 -2.67 -2.49
CA ALA A 210 2.71 -1.50 -2.68
C ALA A 210 2.35 -0.84 -1.34
N THR A 211 2.05 -1.65 -0.32
CA THR A 211 1.75 -1.17 1.05
C THR A 211 2.94 -0.47 1.67
N LEU A 212 4.13 -1.08 1.63
CA LEU A 212 5.35 -0.49 2.19
C LEU A 212 5.81 0.75 1.43
N CYS A 213 5.51 0.82 0.14
CA CYS A 213 5.76 1.98 -0.71
C CYS A 213 4.92 3.19 -0.25
N ALA A 214 3.60 2.99 -0.07
CA ALA A 214 2.69 4.01 0.46
C ALA A 214 3.07 4.42 1.89
N PHE A 215 3.27 3.42 2.75
CA PHE A 215 3.53 3.61 4.16
C PHE A 215 4.83 4.40 4.41
N LYS A 216 5.84 4.22 3.54
CA LYS A 216 7.11 4.95 3.66
C LYS A 216 6.93 6.46 3.81
N LEU A 217 5.98 7.04 3.07
CA LEU A 217 5.74 8.49 3.15
C LEU A 217 4.62 8.82 4.13
N ALA A 218 3.57 7.99 4.21
CA ALA A 218 2.50 8.19 5.18
C ALA A 218 2.99 8.15 6.63
N TYR A 219 4.04 7.37 6.92
CA TYR A 219 4.64 7.26 8.26
C TYR A 219 5.21 8.61 8.75
N TYR A 220 5.61 9.47 7.82
CA TYR A 220 6.11 10.81 8.09
C TYR A 220 5.06 11.90 7.90
N HIS A 221 3.79 11.53 7.72
CA HIS A 221 2.72 12.49 7.62
C HIS A 221 2.58 13.26 8.93
N THR A 222 2.66 14.59 8.82
CA THR A 222 2.32 15.51 9.89
C THR A 222 1.05 16.22 9.51
N GLU A 223 0.04 16.21 10.38
CA GLU A 223 -1.12 17.07 10.19
C GLU A 223 -0.61 18.53 10.20
N SER A 224 -0.79 19.24 9.09
CA SER A 224 -0.39 20.63 8.99
C SER A 224 -1.38 21.49 9.75
N ASN A 225 -1.15 21.63 11.05
CA ASN A 225 -1.97 22.46 11.93
C ASN A 225 -1.61 23.94 11.79
N TYR A 226 -1.53 24.46 10.56
CA TYR A 226 -1.24 25.88 10.32
C TYR A 226 -2.16 26.81 11.13
N MET A 227 -3.42 26.41 11.34
CA MET A 227 -4.37 27.18 12.14
C MET A 227 -4.07 27.09 13.64
N ASP A 228 -3.81 25.89 14.20
CA ASP A 228 -3.54 25.77 15.63
C ASP A 228 -2.18 26.34 16.00
N ASP A 229 -1.18 26.20 15.12
CA ASP A 229 0.12 26.87 15.25
C ASP A 229 -0.04 28.40 15.18
N TYR A 230 -0.87 28.91 14.27
CA TYR A 230 -1.16 30.34 14.17
C TYR A 230 -1.92 30.87 15.40
N PHE A 231 -2.91 30.14 15.91
CA PHE A 231 -3.62 30.50 17.14
C PHE A 231 -2.73 30.42 18.38
N ALA A 232 -1.87 29.41 18.49
CA ALA A 232 -0.89 29.30 19.56
C ALA A 232 0.10 30.47 19.55
N ILE A 233 0.59 30.84 18.36
CA ILE A 233 1.45 32.03 18.19
C ILE A 233 0.68 33.30 18.57
N MET A 234 -0.58 33.45 18.13
CA MET A 234 -1.39 34.62 18.47
C MET A 234 -1.67 34.75 19.97
N ASP A 235 -1.95 33.64 20.67
CA ASP A 235 -2.19 33.64 22.11
C ASP A 235 -0.93 33.99 22.90
N GLU A 236 0.26 33.60 22.45
CA GLU A 236 1.53 34.07 23.01
C GLU A 236 1.76 35.57 22.80
N PHE A 237 1.28 36.14 21.68
CA PHE A 237 1.39 37.58 21.39
C PHE A 237 0.37 38.45 22.16
N LEU A 238 -0.69 37.86 22.72
CA LEU A 238 -1.77 38.57 23.41
C LEU A 238 -1.66 38.53 24.95
N GLN A 239 -0.65 37.85 25.51
CA GLN A 239 -0.28 37.88 26.94
C GLN A 239 0.82 38.90 27.23
#